data_AF-A0A1F5KNY8-F1
#
_entry.id   AF-A0A1F5KNY8-F1
#
_cell.length_a   1.000
_cell.length_b   1.000
_cell.length_c   1.000
_cell.angle_alpha   90.00
_cell.angle_beta   90.00
_cell.angle_gamma   90.00
#
_symmetry.space_group_name_H-M   'P 1'
#
loop_
_entity.id
_entity.type
_entity.pdbx_description
1 polymer ?
#
loop_
_entity_poly.entity_id
_entity_poly.type
_entity_poly.pdbx_seq_one_letter_code
_entity_poly.pdbx_strand_id
1 'polypeptide(L)'
;MRVVLRICLISFMTMMFFSVSSGRVYAEKDEQLDLPKTTINPGSFYYPLKRLWEKGRDVLNFTTGSKKSYALTLLTIRLSELNYVVDNKLLSEVQTSSERFSYSAGIVADLVKKADDDEKKKLIEDFEKYGKFLENLRDKYAANSSFWMLIQHDINTLKILSEKLK
;
A
#
# COMPACT_ATOMS: atom_id res chain seq x y z
N MET A 1 -22.14 -35.18 31.00
CA MET A 1 -21.12 -35.07 29.93
C MET A 1 -21.69 -34.88 28.52
N ARG A 2 -22.71 -35.64 28.09
CA ARG A 2 -23.29 -35.54 26.73
C ARG A 2 -23.97 -34.19 26.39
N VAL A 3 -24.53 -33.49 27.39
CA VAL A 3 -25.22 -32.21 27.19
C VAL A 3 -24.23 -31.05 26.98
N VAL A 4 -23.13 -31.04 27.73
CA VAL A 4 -22.06 -30.02 27.60
C VAL A 4 -21.39 -30.10 26.22
N LEU A 5 -21.13 -31.32 25.73
CA LEU A 5 -20.56 -31.55 24.40
C LEU A 5 -21.47 -31.02 23.27
N ARG A 6 -22.81 -31.16 23.42
CA ARG A 6 -23.79 -30.65 22.46
C ARG A 6 -23.88 -29.12 22.48
N ILE A 7 -23.79 -28.50 23.65
CA ILE A 7 -23.77 -27.03 23.78
C ILE A 7 -22.50 -26.44 23.16
N CYS A 8 -21.33 -27.08 23.35
CA CYS A 8 -20.09 -26.67 22.69
C CYS A 8 -20.17 -26.80 21.16
N LEU A 9 -20.77 -27.89 20.64
CA LEU A 9 -20.94 -28.10 19.20
C LEU A 9 -21.89 -27.08 18.56
N ILE A 10 -22.97 -26.72 19.25
CA ILE A 10 -23.92 -25.70 18.76
C ILE A 10 -23.27 -24.31 18.79
N SER A 11 -22.50 -23.98 19.83
CA SER A 11 -21.73 -22.73 19.94
C SER A 11 -20.65 -22.62 18.84
N PHE A 12 -19.99 -23.74 18.51
CA PHE A 12 -19.02 -23.78 17.43
C PHE A 12 -19.67 -23.62 16.05
N MET A 13 -20.83 -24.24 15.81
CA MET A 13 -21.59 -24.05 14.58
C MET A 13 -22.14 -22.63 14.41
N THR A 14 -22.61 -21.99 15.48
CA THR A 14 -23.12 -20.61 15.39
C THR A 14 -21.99 -19.61 15.14
N MET A 15 -20.79 -19.81 15.68
CA MET A 15 -19.60 -19.01 15.33
C MET A 15 -19.19 -19.14 13.86
N MET A 16 -19.33 -20.32 13.26
CA MET A 16 -19.09 -20.50 11.81
C MET A 16 -20.14 -19.79 10.95
N PHE A 17 -21.41 -19.77 11.38
CA PHE A 17 -22.50 -19.13 10.63
C PHE A 17 -22.41 -17.59 10.61
N PHE A 18 -21.91 -16.95 11.67
CA PHE A 18 -21.71 -15.49 11.71
C PHE A 18 -20.46 -15.01 10.96
N SER A 19 -19.63 -15.92 10.43
CA SER A 19 -18.40 -15.56 9.71
C SER A 19 -18.61 -15.28 8.21
N VAL A 20 -19.85 -15.37 7.70
CA VAL A 20 -20.16 -15.21 6.27
C VAL A 20 -21.08 -14.00 6.05
N SER A 21 -20.54 -12.78 6.18
CA SER A 21 -21.11 -11.59 5.49
C SER A 21 -20.20 -10.35 5.53
N SER A 22 -18.88 -10.51 5.65
CA SER A 22 -17.99 -9.41 5.24
C SER A 22 -17.84 -9.46 3.73
N GLY A 23 -18.71 -8.71 3.03
CA GLY A 23 -18.61 -8.50 1.59
C GLY A 23 -17.18 -8.11 1.21
N ARG A 24 -16.49 -9.01 0.54
CA ARG A 24 -15.16 -8.75 -0.02
C ARG A 24 -15.37 -7.87 -1.25
N VAL A 25 -15.16 -6.56 -1.10
CA VAL A 25 -15.18 -5.63 -2.23
C VAL A 25 -13.78 -5.63 -2.84
N TYR A 26 -13.70 -6.04 -4.11
CA TYR A 26 -12.47 -6.13 -4.86
C TYR A 26 -12.24 -4.81 -5.60
N ALA A 27 -11.04 -4.27 -5.55
CA ALA A 27 -10.63 -3.25 -6.53
C ALA A 27 -10.45 -3.92 -7.91
N GLU A 28 -11.01 -3.28 -8.92
CA GLU A 28 -10.88 -3.65 -10.33
C GLU A 28 -9.46 -3.35 -10.82
N LYS A 29 -8.98 -4.09 -11.84
CA LYS A 29 -7.66 -3.85 -12.43
C LYS A 29 -7.63 -2.44 -13.03
N ASP A 30 -6.65 -1.64 -12.66
CA ASP A 30 -6.40 -0.37 -13.33
C ASP A 30 -5.65 -0.64 -14.65
N GLU A 31 -6.17 -0.16 -15.79
CA GLU A 31 -5.64 -0.47 -17.12
C GLU A 31 -4.24 0.14 -17.37
N GLN A 32 -3.80 1.11 -16.55
CA GLN A 32 -2.53 1.82 -16.76
C GLN A 32 -1.34 1.24 -15.97
N LEU A 33 -1.57 0.51 -14.89
CA LEU A 33 -0.55 -0.12 -14.06
C LEU A 33 -1.07 -1.46 -13.51
N ASP A 34 -0.29 -2.54 -13.69
CA ASP A 34 -0.59 -3.86 -13.08
C ASP A 34 -0.31 -3.83 -11.57
N LEU A 35 -1.12 -3.06 -10.84
CA LEU A 35 -1.01 -2.93 -9.40
C LEU A 35 -1.50 -4.22 -8.73
N PRO A 36 -0.81 -4.71 -7.69
CA PRO A 36 -1.28 -5.86 -6.93
C PRO A 36 -2.64 -5.52 -6.32
N LYS A 37 -3.58 -6.47 -6.34
CA LYS A 37 -4.87 -6.30 -5.67
C LYS A 37 -4.64 -6.23 -4.17
N THR A 38 -4.72 -5.04 -3.58
CA THR A 38 -4.56 -4.86 -2.13
C THR A 38 -5.88 -4.46 -1.51
N THR A 39 -6.34 -5.26 -0.54
CA THR A 39 -7.43 -4.86 0.35
C THR A 39 -6.81 -4.25 1.59
N ILE A 40 -7.09 -2.98 1.85
CA ILE A 40 -6.89 -2.41 3.18
C ILE A 40 -8.24 -2.23 3.81
N ASN A 41 -8.47 -2.95 4.89
CA ASN A 41 -9.56 -2.64 5.79
C ASN A 41 -8.92 -2.17 7.11
N PRO A 42 -8.77 -0.85 7.32
CA PRO A 42 -8.18 -0.30 8.55
C PRO A 42 -8.96 -0.74 9.81
N GLY A 43 -10.25 -1.05 9.67
CA GLY A 43 -11.09 -1.60 10.73
C GLY A 43 -10.98 -3.12 10.93
N SER A 44 -10.16 -3.82 10.15
CA SER A 44 -9.95 -5.26 10.30
C SER A 44 -8.93 -5.57 11.39
N PHE A 45 -9.25 -6.56 12.22
CA PHE A 45 -8.35 -7.10 13.24
C PHE A 45 -6.97 -7.54 12.70
N TYR A 46 -6.91 -7.90 11.41
CA TYR A 46 -5.67 -8.35 10.77
C TYR A 46 -4.74 -7.22 10.32
N TYR A 47 -5.21 -5.96 10.33
CA TYR A 47 -4.42 -4.83 9.83
C TYR A 47 -3.19 -4.53 10.69
N PRO A 48 -3.26 -4.45 12.04
CA PRO A 48 -2.08 -4.32 12.89
C PRO A 48 -1.10 -5.51 12.74
N LEU A 49 -1.61 -6.73 12.56
CA LEU A 49 -0.79 -7.92 12.39
C LEU A 49 0.02 -7.87 11.08
N LYS A 50 -0.61 -7.44 9.97
CA LYS A 50 0.08 -7.17 8.70
C LYS A 50 1.24 -6.20 8.91
N ARG A 51 1.03 -5.12 9.66
CA ARG A 51 2.06 -4.10 9.93
C ARG A 51 3.22 -4.62 10.77
N LEU A 52 2.94 -5.45 11.78
CA LEU A 52 4.00 -6.11 12.56
C LEU A 52 4.82 -7.07 11.70
N TRP A 53 4.16 -7.82 10.81
CA TRP A 53 4.84 -8.73 9.90
C TRP A 53 5.71 -8.01 8.87
N GLU A 54 5.23 -6.89 8.31
CA GLU A 54 6.00 -6.02 7.41
C GLU A 54 7.30 -5.52 8.09
N LYS A 55 7.20 -5.04 9.33
CA LYS A 55 8.37 -4.62 10.13
C LYS A 55 9.31 -5.78 10.43
N GLY A 56 8.77 -6.96 10.74
CA GLY A 56 9.57 -8.15 10.97
C GLY A 56 10.38 -8.56 9.73
N ARG A 57 9.77 -8.48 8.53
CA ARG A 57 10.47 -8.75 7.26
C ARG A 57 11.58 -7.75 6.97
N ASP A 58 11.39 -6.47 7.29
CA ASP A 58 12.46 -5.47 7.15
C ASP A 58 13.71 -5.82 7.96
N VAL A 59 13.54 -6.43 9.14
CA VAL A 59 14.66 -6.88 9.99
C VAL A 59 15.31 -8.16 9.47
N LEU A 60 14.54 -9.04 8.82
CA LEU A 60 15.01 -10.35 8.33
C LEU A 60 15.68 -10.30 6.94
N ASN A 61 15.58 -9.18 6.20
CA ASN A 61 16.23 -9.01 4.91
C ASN A 61 17.70 -8.60 5.08
N PHE A 62 18.59 -9.59 5.20
CA PHE A 62 20.01 -9.36 5.52
C PHE A 62 20.90 -8.92 4.34
N THR A 63 20.50 -9.14 3.09
CA THR A 63 21.31 -8.77 1.92
C THR A 63 20.79 -7.50 1.25
N THR A 64 21.69 -6.67 0.71
CA THR A 64 21.34 -5.42 0.03
C THR A 64 20.35 -5.66 -1.12
N GLY A 65 20.51 -6.77 -1.86
CA GLY A 65 19.62 -7.15 -2.95
C GLY A 65 18.21 -7.55 -2.49
N SER A 66 18.09 -8.37 -1.44
CA SER A 66 16.77 -8.78 -0.93
C SER A 66 16.02 -7.61 -0.29
N LYS A 67 16.74 -6.75 0.44
CA LYS A 67 16.18 -5.53 1.02
C LYS A 67 15.66 -4.57 -0.04
N LYS A 68 16.42 -4.37 -1.12
CA LYS A 68 16.01 -3.54 -2.26
C LYS A 68 14.76 -4.10 -2.95
N SER A 69 14.75 -5.39 -3.28
CA SER A 69 13.60 -6.05 -3.93
C SER A 69 12.34 -5.97 -3.06
N TYR A 70 12.47 -6.19 -1.76
CA TYR A 70 11.38 -6.03 -0.81
C TYR A 70 10.88 -4.58 -0.74
N ALA A 71 11.77 -3.60 -0.66
CA ALA A 71 11.40 -2.19 -0.62
C ALA A 71 10.67 -1.74 -1.89
N LEU A 72 11.11 -2.20 -3.08
CA LEU A 72 10.41 -1.96 -4.35
C LEU A 72 9.00 -2.56 -4.34
N THR A 73 8.88 -3.81 -3.89
CA THR A 73 7.58 -4.48 -3.75
C THR A 73 6.67 -3.72 -2.79
N LEU A 74 7.22 -3.26 -1.66
CA LEU A 74 6.49 -2.51 -0.65
C LEU A 74 5.98 -1.18 -1.20
N LEU A 75 6.80 -0.47 -1.97
CA LEU A 75 6.41 0.77 -2.64
C LEU A 75 5.20 0.56 -3.56
N THR A 76 5.22 -0.46 -4.41
CA THR A 76 4.09 -0.79 -5.30
C THR A 76 2.83 -1.16 -4.49
N ILE A 77 3.00 -1.89 -3.38
CA ILE A 77 1.90 -2.16 -2.44
C ILE A 77 1.34 -0.84 -1.88
N ARG A 78 2.18 0.13 -1.47
CA ARG A 78 1.70 1.41 -0.96
C ARG A 78 0.93 2.23 -1.99
N LEU A 79 1.34 2.18 -3.26
CA LEU A 79 0.62 2.85 -4.33
C LEU A 79 -0.77 2.25 -4.53
N SER A 80 -0.86 0.90 -4.54
CA SER A 80 -2.13 0.18 -4.58
C SER A 80 -3.01 0.49 -3.36
N GLU A 81 -2.40 0.56 -2.17
CA GLU A 81 -3.06 0.94 -0.93
C GLU A 81 -3.70 2.35 -1.06
N LEU A 82 -2.93 3.33 -1.55
CA LEU A 82 -3.43 4.68 -1.78
C LEU A 82 -4.55 4.71 -2.82
N ASN A 83 -4.41 3.99 -3.94
CA ASN A 83 -5.46 3.88 -4.95
C ASN A 83 -6.77 3.38 -4.35
N TYR A 84 -6.72 2.26 -3.62
CA TYR A 84 -7.89 1.68 -2.98
C TYR A 84 -8.59 2.67 -2.05
N VAL A 85 -7.82 3.41 -1.25
CA VAL A 85 -8.35 4.42 -0.32
C VAL A 85 -9.05 5.55 -1.06
N VAL A 86 -8.48 6.02 -2.18
CA VAL A 86 -9.07 7.08 -3.01
C VAL A 86 -10.34 6.61 -3.71
N ASP A 87 -10.31 5.43 -4.34
CA ASP A 87 -11.46 4.88 -5.08
C ASP A 87 -12.66 4.60 -4.18
N ASN A 88 -12.40 4.12 -2.97
CA ASN A 88 -13.45 3.83 -1.99
C ASN A 88 -13.81 5.05 -1.12
N LYS A 89 -13.27 6.24 -1.43
CA LYS A 89 -13.54 7.50 -0.71
C LYS A 89 -13.32 7.39 0.81
N LEU A 90 -12.30 6.64 1.22
CA LEU A 90 -11.94 6.47 2.63
C LEU A 90 -11.13 7.66 3.12
N LEU A 91 -11.77 8.83 3.21
CA LEU A 91 -11.13 10.13 3.44
C LEU A 91 -10.21 10.16 4.68
N SER A 92 -10.58 9.46 5.75
CA SER A 92 -9.79 9.38 6.98
C SER A 92 -8.43 8.69 6.81
N GLU A 93 -8.26 7.90 5.74
CA GLU A 93 -7.05 7.10 5.49
C GLU A 93 -6.14 7.68 4.42
N VAL A 94 -6.58 8.73 3.71
CA VAL A 94 -5.85 9.32 2.57
C VAL A 94 -4.49 9.84 3.04
N GLN A 95 -4.48 10.63 4.12
CA GLN A 95 -3.24 11.18 4.68
C GLN A 95 -2.25 10.07 5.04
N THR A 96 -2.67 9.10 5.84
CA THR A 96 -1.74 8.06 6.30
C THR A 96 -1.27 7.16 5.14
N SER A 97 -2.11 6.94 4.12
CA SER A 97 -1.70 6.15 2.95
C SER A 97 -0.73 6.92 2.05
N SER A 98 -0.94 8.22 1.88
CA SER A 98 -0.02 9.15 1.19
C SER A 98 1.34 9.19 1.90
N GLU A 99 1.37 9.44 3.21
CA GLU A 99 2.60 9.47 4.01
C GLU A 99 3.39 8.15 3.90
N ARG A 100 2.70 7.00 3.96
CA ARG A 100 3.33 5.68 3.80
C ARG A 100 3.93 5.49 2.41
N PHE A 101 3.23 5.95 1.38
CA PHE A 101 3.72 5.90 0.01
C PHE A 101 4.99 6.74 -0.15
N SER A 102 4.93 8.03 0.20
CA SER A 102 6.08 8.95 0.14
C SER A 102 7.29 8.44 0.94
N TYR A 103 7.07 7.93 2.15
CA TYR A 103 8.13 7.33 2.95
C TYR A 103 8.77 6.11 2.27
N SER A 104 7.97 5.21 1.70
CA SER A 104 8.48 4.03 1.00
C SER A 104 9.27 4.42 -0.26
N ALA A 105 8.84 5.46 -0.98
CA ALA A 105 9.57 5.99 -2.12
C ALA A 105 10.95 6.51 -1.71
N GLY A 106 11.04 7.22 -0.59
CA GLY A 106 12.30 7.69 -0.02
C GLY A 106 13.26 6.54 0.32
N ILE A 107 12.78 5.48 0.98
CA ILE A 107 13.58 4.29 1.28
C ILE A 107 14.15 3.67 0.00
N VAL A 108 13.31 3.48 -1.02
CA VAL A 108 13.75 2.87 -2.28
C VAL A 108 14.80 3.73 -2.96
N ALA A 109 14.60 5.05 -3.00
CA ALA A 109 15.59 5.98 -3.56
C ALA A 109 16.93 5.92 -2.82
N ASP A 110 16.92 5.87 -1.48
CA ASP A 110 18.14 5.76 -0.67
C ASP A 110 18.89 4.44 -0.93
N LEU A 111 18.15 3.33 -1.13
CA LEU A 111 18.75 2.03 -1.46
C LEU A 111 19.36 1.99 -2.87
N VAL A 112 18.73 2.67 -3.83
CA VAL A 112 19.18 2.71 -5.24
C VAL A 112 20.23 3.79 -5.49
N LYS A 113 20.39 4.77 -4.59
CA LYS A 113 21.40 5.84 -4.74
C LYS A 113 22.83 5.35 -4.98
N LYS A 114 23.19 4.20 -4.42
CA LYS A 114 24.52 3.56 -4.56
C LYS A 114 24.56 2.44 -5.61
N ALA A 115 23.47 2.22 -6.32
CA ALA A 115 23.39 1.23 -7.40
C ALA A 115 24.06 1.75 -8.68
N ASP A 116 24.13 0.89 -9.69
CA ASP A 116 24.52 1.29 -11.05
C ASP A 116 23.47 2.24 -11.69
N ASP A 117 23.87 2.87 -12.80
CA ASP A 117 23.06 3.89 -13.45
C ASP A 117 21.82 3.31 -14.15
N ASP A 118 21.85 2.05 -14.57
CA ASP A 118 20.70 1.37 -15.17
C ASP A 118 19.59 1.17 -14.13
N GLU A 119 19.95 0.79 -12.90
CA GLU A 119 19.01 0.65 -11.80
C GLU A 119 18.41 1.99 -11.36
N LYS A 120 19.21 3.06 -11.31
CA LYS A 120 18.71 4.41 -11.04
C LYS A 120 17.74 4.86 -12.13
N LYS A 121 18.11 4.67 -13.39
CA LYS A 121 17.27 5.03 -14.54
C LYS A 121 15.93 4.28 -14.50
N LYS A 122 15.96 2.97 -14.23
CA LYS A 122 14.74 2.18 -14.09
C LYS A 122 13.83 2.71 -12.97
N LEU A 123 14.39 3.07 -11.81
CA LEU A 123 13.61 3.64 -10.72
C LEU A 123 13.00 5.00 -11.08
N ILE A 124 13.76 5.86 -11.80
CA ILE A 124 13.26 7.15 -12.31
C ILE A 124 12.08 6.92 -13.25
N GLU A 125 12.18 5.97 -14.18
CA GLU A 125 11.09 5.61 -15.10
C GLU A 125 9.85 5.10 -14.34
N ASP A 126 10.04 4.31 -13.28
CA ASP A 126 8.93 3.84 -12.45
C ASP A 126 8.30 4.99 -11.64
N PHE A 127 9.10 5.93 -11.11
CA PHE A 127 8.60 7.14 -10.46
C PHE A 127 7.81 8.03 -11.41
N GLU A 128 8.20 8.13 -12.69
CA GLU A 128 7.43 8.86 -13.70
C GLU A 128 6.07 8.21 -13.97
N LYS A 129 6.03 6.87 -14.09
CA LYS A 129 4.76 6.12 -14.25
C LYS A 129 3.86 6.31 -13.04
N TYR A 130 4.41 6.18 -11.83
CA TYR A 130 3.66 6.40 -10.59
C TYR A 130 3.19 7.84 -10.46
N GLY A 131 3.98 8.82 -10.89
CA GLY A 131 3.59 10.24 -10.91
C GLY A 131 2.35 10.48 -11.77
N LYS A 132 2.32 9.96 -13.00
CA LYS A 132 1.14 10.05 -13.89
C LYS A 132 -0.09 9.38 -13.29
N PHE A 133 0.09 8.23 -12.65
CA PHE A 133 -1.00 7.55 -11.96
C PHE A 133 -1.55 8.35 -10.78
N LEU A 134 -0.66 8.96 -9.98
CA LEU A 134 -1.06 9.83 -8.88
C LEU A 134 -1.80 11.09 -9.36
N GLU A 135 -1.49 11.61 -10.55
CA GLU A 135 -2.27 12.71 -11.16
C GLU A 135 -3.74 12.28 -11.36
N ASN A 136 -3.99 11.07 -11.85
CA ASN A 136 -5.35 10.53 -11.96
C ASN A 136 -6.05 10.40 -10.60
N LEU A 137 -5.32 10.03 -9.53
CA LEU A 137 -5.89 9.95 -8.18
C LEU A 137 -6.19 11.33 -7.60
N ARG A 138 -5.28 12.29 -7.82
CA ARG A 138 -5.37 13.66 -7.36
C ARG A 138 -6.61 14.34 -7.93
N ASP A 139 -6.87 14.13 -9.22
CA ASP A 139 -7.95 14.80 -9.94
C ASP A 139 -9.35 14.29 -9.55
N LYS A 140 -9.45 13.24 -8.73
CA LYS A 140 -10.69 12.81 -8.06
C LYS A 140 -11.11 13.72 -6.91
N TYR A 141 -10.23 14.63 -6.47
CA TYR A 141 -10.49 15.60 -5.41
C TYR A 141 -10.55 17.03 -5.94
N ALA A 142 -11.32 17.90 -5.28
CA ALA A 142 -11.33 19.31 -5.61
C ALA A 142 -9.96 19.96 -5.34
N ALA A 143 -9.50 20.84 -6.23
CA ALA A 143 -8.17 21.46 -6.17
C ALA A 143 -7.91 22.26 -4.87
N ASN A 144 -8.96 22.73 -4.21
CA ASN A 144 -8.89 23.44 -2.94
C ASN A 144 -8.97 22.51 -1.70
N SER A 145 -9.01 21.19 -1.89
CA SER A 145 -9.08 20.22 -0.80
C SER A 145 -7.70 19.82 -0.28
N SER A 146 -7.63 19.47 1.00
CA SER A 146 -6.42 18.91 1.60
C SER A 146 -5.98 17.59 0.94
N PHE A 147 -6.93 16.75 0.52
CA PHE A 147 -6.64 15.47 -0.14
C PHE A 147 -5.96 15.64 -1.49
N TRP A 148 -6.38 16.63 -2.28
CA TRP A 148 -5.70 17.01 -3.51
C TRP A 148 -4.24 17.40 -3.22
N MET A 149 -4.02 18.21 -2.18
CA MET A 149 -2.68 18.66 -1.79
C MET A 149 -1.79 17.51 -1.33
N LEU A 150 -2.32 16.54 -0.58
CA LEU A 150 -1.57 15.35 -0.14
C LEU A 150 -1.06 14.53 -1.33
N ILE A 151 -1.90 14.25 -2.32
CA ILE A 151 -1.48 13.50 -3.51
C ILE A 151 -0.52 14.34 -4.37
N GLN A 152 -0.72 15.66 -4.44
CA GLN A 152 0.24 16.56 -5.09
C GLN A 152 1.62 16.53 -4.41
N HIS A 153 1.67 16.41 -3.08
CA HIS A 153 2.92 16.22 -2.35
C HIS A 153 3.61 14.90 -2.69
N ASP A 154 2.86 13.81 -2.86
CA ASP A 154 3.42 12.53 -3.31
C ASP A 154 4.06 12.65 -4.69
N ILE A 155 3.37 13.29 -5.65
CA ILE A 155 3.91 13.55 -7.00
C ILE A 155 5.20 14.38 -6.92
N ASN A 156 5.19 15.44 -6.12
CA ASN A 156 6.36 16.31 -5.95
C ASN A 156 7.52 15.55 -5.30
N THR A 157 7.23 14.67 -4.34
CA THR A 157 8.24 13.81 -3.70
C THR A 157 8.91 12.91 -4.73
N LEU A 158 8.14 12.24 -5.60
CA LEU A 158 8.72 11.41 -6.66
C LEU A 158 9.63 12.22 -7.58
N LYS A 159 9.21 13.42 -8.00
CA LYS A 159 10.04 14.32 -8.83
C LYS A 159 11.35 14.68 -8.13
N ILE A 160 11.29 15.11 -6.87
CA ILE A 160 12.49 15.47 -6.08
C ILE A 160 13.43 14.27 -5.93
N LEU A 161 12.89 13.07 -5.70
CA LEU A 161 13.71 11.86 -5.57
C LEU A 161 14.33 11.46 -6.91
N SER A 162 13.61 11.56 -8.02
CA SER A 162 14.16 11.34 -9.36
C SER A 162 15.31 12.28 -9.67
N GLU A 163 15.18 13.58 -9.36
CA GLU A 163 16.27 14.54 -9.56
C GLU A 163 17.50 14.25 -8.70
N LYS A 164 17.33 13.69 -7.49
CA LYS A 164 18.44 13.28 -6.62
C LYS A 164 19.18 12.03 -7.11
N LEU A 165 18.58 11.25 -8.01
CA LEU A 165 19.13 10.01 -8.57
C LEU A 165 19.82 10.22 -9.92
N LYS A 166 19.60 11.37 -10.56
CA LYS A 166 20.36 11.83 -11.74
C LYS A 166 21.74 12.33 -11.30
#